data_AF-A2FDU3-F1
#
_entry.id   AF-A2FDU3-F1
#
_cell.length_a   1.000
_cell.length_b   1.000
_cell.length_c   1.000
_cell.angle_alpha   90.00
_cell.angle_beta   90.00
_cell.angle_gamma   90.00
#
_symmetry.space_group_name_H-M   'P 1'
#
loop_
_entity.id
_entity.type
_entity.pdbx_description
1 polymer ?
#
loop_
_entity_poly.entity_id
_entity_poly.type
_entity_poly.pdbx_seq_one_letter_code
_entity_poly.pdbx_strand_id
1 'polypeptide(L)'
;MNWKAHCGRYCSFFPYYLIFVFVFLGIFIRKYKYTVDKVILNSDYVKFNDSEDPTIIGHLTDIHISDFWPDDIKWFKNNLLIFKEQIKPTFTLITGDMVDNYYSKNIPGDNGQIEDQWKQYNQTLSSIGFKNEELFIIYGNHDVYDLVDMDDFQKIPIKYSNISPDYSFSKERGNVRIISFNPHALPNCVGPQGYSPPILAKHVDALEKEFEKPSDKKYTILTSHYPHEMFIPDNAKSKKGNKYTDLMKKYKVTAFVNGHSHPDKVEIVHFADTIEITGLATKVFGNFSLISIDNGRLNYQTYDPEKNKGPYAIVTSPNPSHISAFNFPDQEFPIRIVSFDKSKARNFVVSGDAKGKLGFVRYLNTDKSVALYQMNAKFDTGIHKIQISGDMTETVTFAVNCDSGPFEEVRKHPYNPYSGIVGFPLLFLFSFIIILCMWIPMNFVQNSADYIVGKGSSHCWLCIIFLGPLVYGRSLGQLEIWIKVFLTFIIVWNICLPICFYHTNTKTSMLWAWGYVVNGYQVFDAFSVFLAGISMMVFMPVILLAGSVYLVIKNDRWRRSQFSLLLI
;
A
#
# COMPACT_ATOMS: atom_id res chain seq x y z
N MET A 1 33.75 -13.89 39.05
CA MET A 1 32.70 -12.84 38.96
C MET A 1 31.37 -13.41 39.48
N ASN A 2 30.52 -12.63 40.14
CA ASN A 2 29.26 -13.12 40.70
C ASN A 2 28.22 -13.30 39.59
N TRP A 3 27.85 -14.56 39.28
CA TRP A 3 26.79 -14.93 38.32
C TRP A 3 25.51 -14.10 38.51
N LYS A 4 25.10 -13.82 39.75
CA LYS A 4 23.88 -13.06 40.04
C LYS A 4 23.95 -11.61 39.55
N ALA A 5 25.13 -10.97 39.56
CA ALA A 5 25.31 -9.63 39.02
C ALA A 5 25.18 -9.61 37.48
N HIS A 6 25.64 -10.67 36.81
CA HIS A 6 25.39 -10.84 35.38
C HIS A 6 23.89 -10.97 35.11
N CYS A 7 23.20 -11.87 35.81
CA CYS A 7 21.74 -12.00 35.68
C CYS A 7 21.03 -10.66 35.90
N GLY A 8 21.41 -9.91 36.94
CA GLY A 8 20.84 -8.59 37.22
C GLY A 8 20.99 -7.62 36.04
N ARG A 9 22.14 -7.61 35.38
CA ARG A 9 22.35 -6.82 34.17
C ARG A 9 21.40 -7.22 33.05
N TYR A 10 21.32 -8.52 32.75
CA TYR A 10 20.43 -9.01 31.71
C TYR A 10 18.96 -8.68 32.02
N CYS A 11 18.52 -8.90 33.26
CA CYS A 11 17.17 -8.57 33.72
C CYS A 11 16.85 -7.07 33.69
N SER A 12 17.84 -6.20 33.90
CA SER A 12 17.62 -4.75 33.84
C SER A 12 17.46 -4.18 32.43
N PHE A 13 17.95 -4.89 31.40
CA PHE A 13 17.97 -4.37 30.02
C PHE A 13 17.08 -5.16 29.07
N PHE A 14 17.30 -6.47 28.95
CA PHE A 14 16.73 -7.28 27.87
C PHE A 14 15.20 -7.40 27.92
N PRO A 15 14.53 -7.58 29.08
CA PRO A 15 13.07 -7.64 29.09
C PRO A 15 12.41 -6.40 28.48
N TYR A 16 12.90 -5.21 28.83
CA TYR A 16 12.41 -3.95 28.27
C TYR A 16 12.72 -3.83 26.79
N TYR A 17 13.99 -4.06 26.42
CA TYR A 17 14.38 -4.03 25.01
C TYR A 17 13.52 -4.97 24.16
N LEU A 18 13.29 -6.21 24.63
CA LEU A 18 12.44 -7.18 23.96
C LEU A 18 10.99 -6.72 23.87
N ILE A 19 10.42 -6.11 24.91
CA ILE A 19 9.07 -5.52 24.84
C ILE A 19 9.00 -4.50 23.70
N PHE A 20 9.94 -3.55 23.64
CA PHE A 20 9.94 -2.52 22.58
C PHE A 20 10.20 -3.11 21.19
N VAL A 21 11.09 -4.10 21.08
CA VAL A 21 11.33 -4.85 19.83
C VAL A 21 10.09 -5.62 19.38
N PHE A 22 9.41 -6.33 20.28
CA PHE A 22 8.20 -7.08 19.95
C PHE A 22 7.04 -6.15 19.62
N VAL A 23 6.93 -4.97 20.25
CA VAL A 23 5.97 -3.95 19.84
C VAL A 23 6.30 -3.46 18.43
N PHE A 24 7.56 -3.13 18.14
CA PHE A 24 7.99 -2.70 16.80
C PHE A 24 7.71 -3.78 15.73
N LEU A 25 8.12 -5.03 15.97
CA LEU A 25 7.92 -6.16 15.05
C LEU A 25 6.45 -6.59 14.96
N GLY A 26 5.70 -6.51 16.05
CA GLY A 26 4.28 -6.86 16.10
C GLY A 26 3.41 -5.93 15.27
N ILE A 27 3.78 -4.64 15.19
CA ILE A 27 3.13 -3.70 14.26
C ILE A 27 3.52 -4.04 12.81
N PHE A 28 4.77 -4.47 12.57
CA PHE A 28 5.30 -4.77 11.24
C PHE A 28 4.59 -5.94 10.52
N ILE A 29 4.29 -7.03 11.23
CA ILE A 29 3.77 -8.29 10.65
C ILE A 29 2.24 -8.26 10.45
N ARG A 30 1.56 -7.15 10.77
CA ARG A 30 0.11 -7.13 10.84
C ARG A 30 -0.52 -7.17 9.44
N LYS A 31 -1.26 -8.26 9.15
CA LYS A 31 -2.28 -8.25 8.10
C LYS A 31 -3.39 -7.31 8.53
N TYR A 32 -3.78 -6.41 7.65
CA TYR A 32 -4.93 -5.55 7.92
C TYR A 32 -6.18 -6.38 7.71
N LYS A 33 -6.99 -6.45 8.77
CA LYS A 33 -8.28 -7.09 8.76
C LYS A 33 -9.31 -6.01 9.02
N TYR A 34 -10.24 -5.87 8.08
CA TYR A 34 -11.36 -4.96 8.19
C TYR A 34 -12.59 -5.80 8.49
N THR A 35 -13.25 -5.50 9.60
CA THR A 35 -14.63 -5.91 9.81
C THR A 35 -15.48 -4.76 9.30
N VAL A 36 -16.06 -4.93 8.13
CA VAL A 36 -17.04 -4.00 7.60
C VAL A 36 -18.35 -4.31 8.30
N ASP A 37 -18.97 -3.27 8.83
CA ASP A 37 -20.35 -3.33 9.29
C ASP A 37 -21.30 -3.70 8.13
N LYS A 38 -22.59 -3.53 8.34
CA LYS A 38 -23.56 -3.79 7.28
C LYS A 38 -23.41 -2.79 6.15
N VAL A 39 -23.38 -3.30 4.91
CA VAL A 39 -23.63 -2.50 3.72
C VAL A 39 -25.13 -2.17 3.70
N ILE A 40 -25.43 -0.88 3.73
CA ILE A 40 -26.79 -0.38 3.93
C ILE A 40 -27.59 -0.35 2.63
N LEU A 41 -28.89 -0.55 2.75
CA LEU A 41 -29.85 -0.27 1.68
C LEU A 41 -29.88 1.23 1.33
N ASN A 42 -29.75 1.57 0.05
CA ASN A 42 -30.02 2.92 -0.45
C ASN A 42 -31.45 3.00 -1.00
N SER A 43 -32.42 3.37 -0.15
CA SER A 43 -33.84 3.45 -0.49
C SER A 43 -34.17 4.44 -1.61
N ASP A 44 -33.32 5.46 -1.77
CA ASP A 44 -33.54 6.58 -2.69
C ASP A 44 -32.93 6.30 -4.07
N TYR A 45 -32.32 5.12 -4.26
CA TYR A 45 -31.69 4.78 -5.50
C TYR A 45 -32.73 4.54 -6.62
N VAL A 46 -32.41 5.02 -7.82
CA VAL A 46 -33.30 4.93 -8.97
C VAL A 46 -33.54 3.47 -9.39
N LYS A 47 -34.76 3.16 -9.82
CA LYS A 47 -35.10 1.85 -10.36
C LYS A 47 -34.22 1.50 -11.55
N PHE A 48 -33.98 0.20 -11.74
CA PHE A 48 -33.24 -0.32 -12.89
C PHE A 48 -33.81 0.20 -14.22
N ASN A 49 -32.95 0.73 -15.08
CA ASN A 49 -33.29 1.13 -16.44
C ASN A 49 -32.78 0.09 -17.44
N ASP A 50 -33.71 -0.68 -18.00
CA ASP A 50 -33.40 -1.71 -18.99
C ASP A 50 -32.80 -1.18 -20.30
N SER A 51 -33.03 0.10 -20.61
CA SER A 51 -32.50 0.71 -21.83
C SER A 51 -31.05 1.19 -21.67
N GLU A 52 -30.55 1.29 -20.43
CA GLU A 52 -29.16 1.70 -20.19
C GLU A 52 -28.21 0.55 -20.51
N ASP A 53 -27.12 0.87 -21.22
CA ASP A 53 -26.03 -0.05 -21.51
C ASP A 53 -25.03 -0.08 -20.34
N PRO A 54 -24.52 -1.27 -19.97
CA PRO A 54 -23.48 -1.37 -18.96
C PRO A 54 -22.18 -0.72 -19.46
N THR A 55 -21.49 -0.01 -18.57
CA THR A 55 -20.16 0.51 -18.86
C THR A 55 -19.10 -0.53 -18.52
N ILE A 56 -18.21 -0.83 -19.46
CA ILE A 56 -17.09 -1.77 -19.28
C ILE A 56 -15.76 -1.02 -19.31
N ILE A 57 -14.87 -1.31 -18.36
CA ILE A 57 -13.51 -0.76 -18.27
C ILE A 57 -12.54 -1.93 -18.15
N GLY A 58 -11.47 -1.92 -18.93
CA GLY A 58 -10.35 -2.86 -18.79
C GLY A 58 -9.35 -2.31 -17.78
N HIS A 59 -8.81 -3.16 -16.91
CA HIS A 59 -7.85 -2.76 -15.88
C HIS A 59 -6.57 -3.62 -15.95
N LEU A 60 -5.43 -2.95 -15.97
CA LEU A 60 -4.09 -3.50 -15.79
C LEU A 60 -3.36 -2.71 -14.70
N THR A 61 -2.48 -3.38 -13.98
CA THR A 61 -1.63 -2.76 -12.97
C THR A 61 -0.32 -3.52 -12.87
N ASP A 62 0.73 -2.85 -12.43
CA ASP A 62 2.01 -3.47 -12.08
C ASP A 62 2.51 -4.33 -13.24
N ILE A 63 2.74 -3.66 -14.37
CA ILE A 63 3.17 -4.29 -15.62
C ILE A 63 4.67 -4.60 -15.56
N HIS A 64 5.48 -3.69 -15.00
CA HIS A 64 6.92 -3.85 -14.77
C HIS A 64 7.71 -4.31 -16.00
N ILE A 65 7.54 -3.62 -17.14
CA ILE A 65 8.30 -3.91 -18.37
C ILE A 65 9.81 -3.89 -18.07
N SER A 66 10.49 -4.97 -18.46
CA SER A 66 11.92 -5.17 -18.25
C SER A 66 12.49 -6.24 -19.18
N ASP A 67 13.71 -6.03 -19.68
CA ASP A 67 14.46 -7.04 -20.45
C ASP A 67 14.77 -8.30 -19.65
N PHE A 68 14.73 -8.18 -18.32
CA PHE A 68 15.00 -9.30 -17.43
C PHE A 68 13.84 -10.31 -17.41
N TRP A 69 12.64 -9.88 -17.77
CA TRP A 69 11.38 -10.62 -17.63
C TRP A 69 10.55 -10.53 -18.93
N PRO A 70 10.98 -11.24 -19.99
CA PRO A 70 10.33 -11.14 -21.30
C PRO A 70 8.86 -11.60 -21.30
N ASP A 71 8.48 -12.45 -20.35
CA ASP A 71 7.09 -12.88 -20.17
C ASP A 71 6.17 -11.70 -19.80
N ASP A 72 6.66 -10.71 -19.04
CA ASP A 72 5.89 -9.52 -18.65
C ASP A 72 5.49 -8.70 -19.89
N ILE A 73 6.43 -8.53 -20.84
CA ILE A 73 6.18 -7.87 -22.13
C ILE A 73 5.15 -8.65 -22.95
N LYS A 74 5.28 -9.98 -23.00
CA LYS A 74 4.36 -10.87 -23.71
C LYS A 74 2.95 -10.77 -23.12
N TRP A 75 2.80 -10.85 -21.79
CA TRP A 75 1.51 -10.75 -21.11
C TRP A 75 0.88 -9.38 -21.31
N PHE A 76 1.65 -8.31 -21.16
CA PHE A 76 1.17 -6.95 -21.41
C PHE A 76 0.64 -6.80 -22.84
N LYS A 77 1.43 -7.22 -23.84
CA LYS A 77 1.04 -7.17 -25.25
C LYS A 77 -0.23 -7.98 -25.52
N ASN A 78 -0.33 -9.19 -24.99
CA ASN A 78 -1.50 -10.04 -25.16
C ASN A 78 -2.76 -9.42 -24.55
N ASN A 79 -2.66 -8.86 -23.34
CA ASN A 79 -3.76 -8.20 -22.67
C ASN A 79 -4.23 -6.95 -23.43
N LEU A 80 -3.29 -6.16 -23.96
CA LEU A 80 -3.61 -5.03 -24.84
C LEU A 80 -4.33 -5.46 -26.12
N LEU A 81 -3.90 -6.55 -26.77
CA LEU A 81 -4.58 -7.10 -27.95
C LEU A 81 -6.00 -7.55 -27.62
N ILE A 82 -6.18 -8.26 -26.50
CA ILE A 82 -7.49 -8.68 -26.01
C ILE A 82 -8.42 -7.47 -25.79
N PHE A 83 -7.92 -6.40 -25.16
CA PHE A 83 -8.67 -5.16 -25.00
C PHE A 83 -8.98 -4.46 -26.32
N LYS A 84 -8.02 -4.40 -27.24
CA LYS A 84 -8.20 -3.68 -28.52
C LYS A 84 -9.13 -4.41 -29.48
N GLU A 85 -9.00 -5.72 -29.57
CA GLU A 85 -9.64 -6.52 -30.62
C GLU A 85 -10.94 -7.17 -30.17
N GLN A 86 -11.04 -7.57 -28.89
CA GLN A 86 -12.16 -8.36 -28.38
C GLN A 86 -13.08 -7.54 -27.48
N ILE A 87 -12.53 -6.99 -26.39
CA ILE A 87 -13.35 -6.37 -25.32
C ILE A 87 -13.79 -4.96 -25.69
N LYS A 88 -12.89 -4.15 -26.24
CA LYS A 88 -13.11 -2.74 -26.62
C LYS A 88 -13.74 -1.91 -25.49
N PRO A 89 -13.08 -1.85 -24.32
CA PRO A 89 -13.65 -1.20 -23.17
C PRO A 89 -13.79 0.33 -23.38
N THR A 90 -14.62 0.96 -22.56
CA THR A 90 -14.78 2.43 -22.52
C THR A 90 -13.45 3.11 -22.21
N PHE A 91 -12.70 2.54 -21.26
CA PHE A 91 -11.31 2.89 -21.00
C PHE A 91 -10.50 1.61 -20.78
N THR A 92 -9.25 1.62 -21.21
CA THR A 92 -8.20 0.78 -20.65
C THR A 92 -7.48 1.59 -19.58
N LEU A 93 -7.72 1.23 -18.32
CA LEU A 93 -7.12 1.81 -17.13
C LEU A 93 -5.82 1.07 -16.79
N ILE A 94 -4.71 1.81 -16.69
CA ILE A 94 -3.40 1.31 -16.25
C ILE A 94 -2.99 2.06 -14.98
N THR A 95 -2.91 1.36 -13.85
CA THR A 95 -2.74 1.98 -12.52
C THR A 95 -1.30 2.02 -12.02
N GLY A 96 -0.35 2.26 -12.91
CA GLY A 96 1.06 2.49 -12.57
C GLY A 96 1.96 1.27 -12.62
N ASP A 97 3.24 1.50 -12.32
CA ASP A 97 4.35 0.56 -12.42
C ASP A 97 4.41 -0.07 -13.81
N MET A 98 4.57 0.79 -14.82
CA MET A 98 4.66 0.37 -16.22
C MET A 98 5.99 -0.27 -16.52
N VAL A 99 7.08 0.23 -15.93
CA VAL A 99 8.44 -0.27 -16.09
C VAL A 99 9.00 -0.73 -14.74
N ASP A 100 9.92 -1.70 -14.77
CA ASP A 100 10.50 -2.27 -13.54
C ASP A 100 11.57 -1.36 -12.93
N ASN A 101 12.34 -0.67 -13.79
CA ASN A 101 13.39 0.27 -13.44
C ASN A 101 14.51 -0.28 -12.52
N TYR A 102 14.65 -1.61 -12.44
CA TYR A 102 15.82 -2.27 -11.84
C TYR A 102 16.88 -2.58 -12.88
N TYR A 103 18.17 -2.39 -12.54
CA TYR A 103 19.31 -2.74 -13.37
C TYR A 103 19.70 -4.23 -13.28
N SER A 104 19.03 -5.02 -12.44
CA SER A 104 19.33 -6.44 -12.28
C SER A 104 18.11 -7.26 -11.87
N LYS A 105 18.20 -8.59 -12.04
CA LYS A 105 17.19 -9.57 -11.56
C LYS A 105 17.17 -9.74 -10.05
N ASN A 106 18.26 -9.41 -9.37
CA ASN A 106 18.41 -9.69 -7.94
C ASN A 106 17.92 -8.49 -7.14
N ILE A 107 17.05 -8.74 -6.16
CA ILE A 107 16.57 -7.74 -5.22
C ILE A 107 17.19 -8.07 -3.84
N PRO A 108 17.74 -7.09 -3.11
CA PRO A 108 17.83 -5.67 -3.46
C PRO A 108 18.87 -5.41 -4.56
N GLY A 109 18.56 -4.50 -5.48
CA GLY A 109 19.43 -4.13 -6.60
C GLY A 109 19.33 -2.64 -6.94
N ASP A 110 20.33 -2.15 -7.66
CA ASP A 110 20.35 -0.79 -8.17
C ASP A 110 19.11 -0.54 -9.06
N ASN A 111 18.56 0.67 -8.95
CA ASN A 111 17.39 1.08 -9.71
C ASN A 111 17.47 2.57 -10.05
N GLY A 112 16.70 2.99 -11.05
CA GLY A 112 16.67 4.36 -11.57
C GLY A 112 15.86 4.42 -12.86
N GLN A 113 15.91 5.55 -13.57
CA GLN A 113 15.20 5.68 -14.85
C GLN A 113 15.93 4.93 -15.97
N ILE A 114 15.37 3.80 -16.43
CA ILE A 114 15.95 2.99 -17.51
C ILE A 114 15.22 3.27 -18.82
N GLU A 115 15.77 4.16 -19.65
CA GLU A 115 15.10 4.63 -20.88
C GLU A 115 14.70 3.50 -21.84
N ASP A 116 15.49 2.42 -21.92
CA ASP A 116 15.19 1.31 -22.84
C ASP A 116 13.93 0.53 -22.44
N GLN A 117 13.64 0.39 -21.15
CA GLN A 117 12.39 -0.21 -20.67
C GLN A 117 11.18 0.66 -21.06
N TRP A 118 11.31 1.98 -20.93
CA TRP A 118 10.29 2.94 -21.38
C TRP A 118 10.09 2.91 -22.90
N LYS A 119 11.17 2.78 -23.69
CA LYS A 119 11.06 2.59 -25.15
C LYS A 119 10.28 1.32 -25.47
N GLN A 120 10.55 0.21 -24.78
CA GLN A 120 9.85 -1.05 -24.99
C GLN A 120 8.37 -0.96 -24.61
N TYR A 121 8.05 -0.32 -23.49
CA TYR A 121 6.67 -0.02 -23.10
C TYR A 121 5.95 0.75 -24.21
N ASN A 122 6.53 1.86 -24.67
CA ASN A 122 5.95 2.69 -25.71
C ASN A 122 5.80 1.94 -27.05
N GLN A 123 6.82 1.19 -27.46
CA GLN A 123 6.79 0.37 -28.67
C GLN A 123 5.68 -0.68 -28.60
N THR A 124 5.53 -1.36 -27.45
CA THR A 124 4.48 -2.35 -27.23
C THR A 124 3.11 -1.70 -27.36
N LEU A 125 2.86 -0.61 -26.63
CA LEU A 125 1.60 0.13 -26.67
C LEU A 125 1.27 0.66 -28.07
N SER A 126 2.26 1.29 -28.73
CA SER A 126 2.12 1.84 -30.08
C SER A 126 1.85 0.76 -31.12
N SER A 127 2.44 -0.43 -30.98
CA SER A 127 2.25 -1.54 -31.93
C SER A 127 0.81 -2.06 -31.97
N ILE A 128 0.03 -1.84 -30.90
CA ILE A 128 -1.39 -2.23 -30.84
C ILE A 128 -2.31 -1.17 -31.43
N GLY A 129 -1.84 0.08 -31.58
CA GLY A 129 -2.62 1.17 -32.14
C GLY A 129 -3.73 1.67 -31.21
N PHE A 130 -3.48 1.70 -29.89
CA PHE A 130 -4.34 2.42 -28.96
C PHE A 130 -4.28 3.92 -29.22
N LYS A 131 -5.43 4.58 -29.15
CA LYS A 131 -5.52 6.04 -29.17
C LYS A 131 -5.44 6.58 -27.73
N ASN A 132 -4.93 7.79 -27.56
CA ASN A 132 -4.75 8.41 -26.24
C ASN A 132 -6.08 8.57 -25.46
N GLU A 133 -7.20 8.72 -26.15
CA GLU A 133 -8.54 8.79 -25.55
C GLU A 133 -9.08 7.42 -25.09
N GLU A 134 -8.50 6.32 -25.53
CA GLU A 134 -8.86 4.95 -25.10
C GLU A 134 -8.13 4.55 -23.81
N LEU A 135 -7.08 5.29 -23.44
CA LEU A 135 -6.17 4.98 -22.34
C LEU A 135 -6.34 5.96 -21.18
N PHE A 136 -6.40 5.45 -19.97
CA PHE A 136 -6.22 6.21 -18.74
C PHE A 136 -5.04 5.63 -17.98
N ILE A 137 -3.91 6.33 -17.95
CA ILE A 137 -2.65 5.81 -17.41
C ILE A 137 -2.19 6.75 -16.31
N ILE A 138 -1.85 6.20 -15.15
CA ILE A 138 -1.18 6.89 -14.06
C ILE A 138 0.18 6.25 -13.79
N TYR A 139 1.03 6.91 -13.03
CA TYR A 139 2.35 6.42 -12.65
C TYR A 139 2.31 5.74 -11.28
N GLY A 140 3.16 4.73 -11.11
CA GLY A 140 3.45 4.06 -9.86
C GLY A 140 4.80 4.46 -9.27
N ASN A 141 5.23 3.80 -8.19
CA ASN A 141 6.50 4.16 -7.53
C ASN A 141 7.72 3.87 -8.41
N HIS A 142 7.69 2.81 -9.21
CA HIS A 142 8.81 2.45 -10.08
C HIS A 142 8.97 3.46 -11.21
N ASP A 143 7.86 3.97 -11.73
CA ASP A 143 7.85 4.93 -12.84
C ASP A 143 8.50 6.26 -12.45
N VAL A 144 8.58 6.56 -11.16
CA VAL A 144 9.15 7.81 -10.63
C VAL A 144 10.41 7.60 -9.80
N TYR A 145 11.07 6.45 -9.87
CA TYR A 145 12.37 6.28 -9.23
C TYR A 145 13.38 7.30 -9.76
N ASP A 146 14.22 7.79 -8.86
CA ASP A 146 15.38 8.62 -9.20
C ASP A 146 15.05 9.99 -9.86
N LEU A 147 13.81 10.47 -9.73
CA LEU A 147 13.40 11.77 -10.26
C LEU A 147 13.62 12.88 -9.23
N VAL A 148 14.41 13.89 -9.57
CA VAL A 148 14.69 15.00 -8.65
C VAL A 148 13.66 16.12 -8.79
N ASP A 149 13.23 16.39 -10.02
CA ASP A 149 12.30 17.47 -10.35
C ASP A 149 11.41 17.14 -11.56
N MET A 150 10.56 18.09 -11.93
CA MET A 150 9.63 17.94 -13.06
C MET A 150 10.33 17.88 -14.41
N ASP A 151 11.53 18.44 -14.54
CA ASP A 151 12.29 18.39 -15.79
C ASP A 151 12.79 16.97 -16.02
N ASP A 152 13.22 16.27 -14.97
CA ASP A 152 13.54 14.83 -15.05
C ASP A 152 12.31 14.00 -15.45
N PHE A 153 11.13 14.32 -14.91
CA PHE A 153 9.87 13.66 -15.27
C PHE A 153 9.52 13.84 -16.77
N GLN A 154 9.83 15.00 -17.36
CA GLN A 154 9.61 15.28 -18.77
C GLN A 154 10.56 14.51 -19.70
N LYS A 155 11.76 14.14 -19.25
CA LYS A 155 12.77 13.51 -20.10
C LYS A 155 12.41 12.08 -20.50
N ILE A 156 11.84 11.30 -19.60
CA ILE A 156 11.63 9.86 -19.81
C ILE A 156 10.15 9.46 -19.63
N PRO A 157 9.53 9.48 -18.43
CA PRO A 157 8.14 9.03 -18.29
C PRO A 157 7.17 9.69 -19.26
N ILE A 158 7.12 11.03 -19.33
CA ILE A 158 6.19 11.74 -20.22
C ILE A 158 6.49 11.44 -21.69
N LYS A 159 7.78 11.46 -22.07
CA LYS A 159 8.24 11.24 -23.44
C LYS A 159 7.73 9.93 -24.04
N TYR A 160 7.59 8.88 -23.23
CA TYR A 160 7.27 7.53 -23.68
C TYR A 160 5.84 7.06 -23.36
N SER A 161 5.07 7.80 -22.57
CA SER A 161 3.75 7.35 -22.12
C SER A 161 2.63 8.37 -22.29
N ASN A 162 2.93 9.63 -22.60
CA ASN A 162 1.97 10.74 -22.64
C ASN A 162 1.15 10.89 -21.35
N ILE A 163 1.70 10.48 -20.20
CA ILE A 163 1.04 10.61 -18.89
C ILE A 163 1.08 12.07 -18.42
N SER A 164 0.02 12.51 -17.73
CA SER A 164 0.05 13.81 -17.06
C SER A 164 0.89 13.73 -15.77
N PRO A 165 1.81 14.67 -15.55
CA PRO A 165 2.58 14.74 -14.31
C PRO A 165 1.79 15.38 -13.16
N ASP A 166 0.56 15.83 -13.39
CA ASP A 166 -0.26 16.46 -12.37
C ASP A 166 -0.53 15.48 -11.22
N TYR A 167 -0.61 16.00 -9.99
CA TYR A 167 -1.02 15.23 -8.82
C TYR A 167 -2.45 14.66 -8.95
N SER A 168 -3.27 15.28 -9.78
CA SER A 168 -4.61 14.80 -10.12
C SER A 168 -5.01 15.38 -11.47
N PHE A 169 -5.61 14.54 -12.31
CA PHE A 169 -6.21 14.92 -13.58
C PHE A 169 -7.41 14.01 -13.85
N SER A 170 -8.23 14.36 -14.83
CA SER A 170 -9.40 13.56 -15.18
C SER A 170 -9.64 13.45 -16.67
N LYS A 171 -10.29 12.35 -17.08
CA LYS A 171 -10.80 12.12 -18.43
C LYS A 171 -12.21 11.58 -18.35
N GLU A 172 -13.00 11.84 -19.38
CA GLU A 172 -14.38 11.42 -19.47
C GLU A 172 -14.65 10.71 -20.79
N ARG A 173 -15.37 9.59 -20.74
CA ARG A 173 -15.80 8.85 -21.93
C ARG A 173 -17.02 7.99 -21.58
N GLY A 174 -17.99 7.95 -22.49
CA GLY A 174 -19.27 7.30 -22.20
C GLY A 174 -19.95 7.94 -20.99
N ASN A 175 -20.39 7.11 -20.04
CA ASN A 175 -21.05 7.54 -18.80
C ASN A 175 -20.10 7.64 -17.60
N VAL A 176 -18.80 7.52 -17.82
CA VAL A 176 -17.79 7.48 -16.75
C VAL A 176 -16.83 8.64 -16.87
N ARG A 177 -16.51 9.20 -15.70
CA ARG A 177 -15.36 10.05 -15.43
C ARG A 177 -14.34 9.26 -14.63
N ILE A 178 -13.07 9.24 -15.06
CA ILE A 178 -11.97 8.70 -14.27
C ILE A 178 -11.11 9.87 -13.79
N ILE A 179 -10.80 9.91 -12.50
CA ILE A 179 -9.97 10.90 -11.84
C ILE A 179 -8.75 10.20 -11.26
N SER A 180 -7.55 10.68 -11.58
CA SER A 180 -6.31 10.19 -10.99
C SER A 180 -6.02 10.89 -9.66
N PHE A 181 -5.32 10.19 -8.78
CA PHE A 181 -4.73 10.74 -7.58
C PHE A 181 -3.32 10.18 -7.42
N ASN A 182 -2.33 11.00 -7.74
CA ASN A 182 -0.92 10.63 -7.80
C ASN A 182 -0.14 11.45 -6.76
N PRO A 183 -0.18 11.07 -5.47
CA PRO A 183 0.41 11.87 -4.38
C PRO A 183 1.94 11.71 -4.28
N HIS A 184 2.66 11.71 -5.39
CA HIS A 184 4.12 11.61 -5.37
C HIS A 184 4.74 12.98 -5.10
N ALA A 185 5.53 13.08 -4.04
CA ALA A 185 6.38 14.25 -3.83
C ALA A 185 7.70 14.03 -4.58
N LEU A 186 8.12 15.04 -5.36
CA LEU A 186 9.48 15.14 -5.85
C LEU A 186 10.32 15.95 -4.84
N PRO A 187 11.61 15.62 -4.65
CA PRO A 187 12.35 14.52 -5.30
C PRO A 187 11.86 13.14 -4.84
N ASN A 188 11.91 12.14 -5.71
CA ASN A 188 11.63 10.76 -5.35
C ASN A 188 12.89 9.91 -5.47
N CYS A 189 13.14 9.08 -4.46
CA CYS A 189 14.35 8.28 -4.36
C CYS A 189 14.18 6.90 -5.02
N VAL A 190 15.02 5.97 -4.60
CA VAL A 190 15.26 4.67 -5.22
C VAL A 190 14.89 3.55 -4.25
N GLY A 191 14.52 2.39 -4.80
CA GLY A 191 14.23 1.17 -4.06
C GLY A 191 12.99 1.28 -3.16
N PRO A 192 13.04 0.81 -1.90
CA PRO A 192 11.86 0.77 -1.02
C PRO A 192 11.38 2.13 -0.51
N GLN A 193 12.11 3.22 -0.81
CA GLN A 193 11.67 4.58 -0.51
C GLN A 193 10.51 4.96 -1.44
N GLY A 194 9.49 5.64 -0.91
CA GLY A 194 8.29 5.96 -1.69
C GLY A 194 7.35 4.77 -1.92
N TYR A 195 7.58 3.64 -1.23
CA TYR A 195 6.62 2.53 -1.16
C TYR A 195 5.31 2.93 -0.45
N SER A 196 5.36 3.90 0.46
CA SER A 196 4.16 4.52 1.05
C SER A 196 4.29 6.03 0.93
N PRO A 197 3.61 6.66 -0.05
CA PRO A 197 3.88 8.04 -0.40
C PRO A 197 3.32 9.01 0.65
N PRO A 198 4.01 10.13 0.87
CA PRO A 198 3.48 11.17 1.71
C PRO A 198 2.30 11.89 1.03
N ILE A 199 1.13 11.92 1.67
CA ILE A 199 0.02 12.77 1.21
C ILE A 199 0.13 14.16 1.83
N LEU A 200 0.23 15.17 0.98
CA LEU A 200 0.41 16.57 1.37
C LEU A 200 -0.83 17.38 1.03
N ALA A 201 -1.03 18.51 1.70
CA ALA A 201 -2.16 19.41 1.42
C ALA A 201 -2.28 19.78 -0.06
N LYS A 202 -1.14 20.01 -0.74
CA LYS A 202 -1.10 20.28 -2.18
C LYS A 202 -1.63 19.13 -3.06
N HIS A 203 -1.49 17.89 -2.62
CA HIS A 203 -2.03 16.73 -3.34
C HIS A 203 -3.56 16.69 -3.19
N VAL A 204 -4.07 16.91 -1.98
CA VAL A 204 -5.51 16.96 -1.71
C VAL A 204 -6.16 18.18 -2.37
N ASP A 205 -5.47 19.33 -2.42
CA ASP A 205 -5.91 20.52 -3.17
C ASP A 205 -6.09 20.21 -4.66
N ALA A 206 -5.14 19.50 -5.27
CA ALA A 206 -5.22 19.11 -6.68
C ALA A 206 -6.39 18.17 -6.94
N LEU A 207 -6.59 17.18 -6.06
CA LEU A 207 -7.72 16.25 -6.14
C LEU A 207 -9.06 16.97 -5.97
N GLU A 208 -9.18 17.86 -4.99
CA GLU A 208 -10.38 18.65 -4.76
C GLU A 208 -10.72 19.52 -5.99
N LYS A 209 -9.70 20.15 -6.59
CA LYS A 209 -9.85 20.92 -7.81
C LYS A 209 -10.35 20.06 -8.98
N GLU A 210 -9.86 18.83 -9.12
CA GLU A 210 -10.38 17.93 -10.15
C GLU A 210 -11.83 17.58 -9.88
N PHE A 211 -12.19 17.14 -8.68
CA PHE A 211 -13.59 16.84 -8.35
C PHE A 211 -14.55 18.02 -8.60
N GLU A 212 -14.11 19.26 -8.35
CA GLU A 212 -14.90 20.47 -8.57
C GLU A 212 -15.15 20.80 -10.05
N LYS A 213 -14.41 20.21 -10.99
CA LYS A 213 -14.70 20.40 -12.41
C LYS A 213 -16.09 19.84 -12.73
N PRO A 214 -16.97 20.62 -13.40
CA PRO A 214 -18.28 20.14 -13.82
C PRO A 214 -18.17 18.88 -14.67
N SER A 215 -19.08 17.92 -14.43
CA SER A 215 -19.19 16.68 -15.19
C SER A 215 -20.66 16.29 -15.29
N ASP A 216 -21.09 15.85 -16.46
CA ASP A 216 -22.41 15.24 -16.69
C ASP A 216 -22.37 13.71 -16.59
N LYS A 217 -21.20 13.14 -16.27
CA LYS A 217 -21.00 11.70 -16.20
C LYS A 217 -21.68 11.12 -14.97
N LYS A 218 -22.33 9.97 -15.16
CA LYS A 218 -23.11 9.30 -14.13
C LYS A 218 -22.22 8.67 -13.05
N TYR A 219 -21.07 8.16 -13.45
CA TYR A 219 -20.16 7.41 -12.57
C TYR A 219 -18.80 8.09 -12.51
N THR A 220 -18.23 8.15 -11.31
CA THR A 220 -16.88 8.67 -11.08
C THR A 220 -16.02 7.59 -10.48
N ILE A 221 -14.93 7.23 -11.15
CA ILE A 221 -13.91 6.30 -10.64
C ILE A 221 -12.72 7.12 -10.20
N LEU A 222 -12.30 6.95 -8.95
CA LEU A 222 -11.01 7.43 -8.49
C LEU A 222 -9.97 6.34 -8.77
N THR A 223 -8.77 6.72 -9.16
CA THR A 223 -7.67 5.78 -9.31
C THR A 223 -6.37 6.36 -8.77
N SER A 224 -5.57 5.50 -8.16
CA SER A 224 -4.22 5.77 -7.69
C SER A 224 -3.42 4.49 -7.86
N HIS A 225 -2.09 4.59 -7.91
CA HIS A 225 -1.27 3.39 -7.88
C HIS A 225 -1.37 2.71 -6.50
N TYR A 226 -1.37 3.51 -5.43
CA TYR A 226 -1.31 3.01 -4.07
C TYR A 226 -2.70 2.74 -3.47
N PRO A 227 -2.84 1.66 -2.67
CA PRO A 227 -3.97 1.48 -1.77
C PRO A 227 -4.09 2.58 -0.72
N HIS A 228 -5.29 2.84 -0.22
CA HIS A 228 -5.54 3.97 0.68
C HIS A 228 -4.68 3.95 1.96
N GLU A 229 -4.38 2.76 2.47
CA GLU A 229 -3.63 2.53 3.70
C GLU A 229 -2.16 2.95 3.62
N MET A 230 -1.67 3.10 2.39
CA MET A 230 -0.29 3.51 2.12
C MET A 230 -0.12 5.03 2.04
N PHE A 231 -1.21 5.79 2.07
CA PHE A 231 -1.13 7.25 2.14
C PHE A 231 -0.82 7.68 3.57
N ILE A 232 0.33 8.35 3.77
CA ILE A 232 0.78 8.76 5.10
C ILE A 232 1.08 10.26 5.13
N PRO A 233 0.60 11.03 6.13
CA PRO A 233 -0.42 10.66 7.09
C PRO A 233 -1.82 10.65 6.44
N ASP A 234 -2.69 9.73 6.85
CA ASP A 234 -4.06 9.59 6.33
C ASP A 234 -4.99 10.80 6.64
N ASN A 235 -4.51 11.76 7.44
CA ASN A 235 -5.26 12.91 7.92
C ASN A 235 -4.97 14.21 7.16
N ALA A 236 -4.20 14.16 6.07
CA ALA A 236 -3.93 15.32 5.24
C ALA A 236 -5.23 15.96 4.72
N LYS A 237 -5.26 17.30 4.71
CA LYS A 237 -6.41 18.11 4.32
C LYS A 237 -6.03 19.07 3.21
N SER A 238 -6.97 19.37 2.33
CA SER A 238 -6.87 20.52 1.43
C SER A 238 -6.88 21.83 2.22
N LYS A 239 -6.56 22.93 1.56
CA LYS A 239 -6.71 24.30 2.08
C LYS A 239 -8.15 24.63 2.45
N LYS A 240 -9.14 23.95 1.86
CA LYS A 240 -10.56 24.08 2.23
C LYS A 240 -10.95 23.21 3.42
N GLY A 241 -10.02 22.44 3.98
CA GLY A 241 -10.20 21.63 5.18
C GLY A 241 -10.75 20.23 4.96
N ASN A 242 -10.95 19.82 3.70
CA ASN A 242 -11.48 18.49 3.35
C ASN A 242 -10.35 17.47 3.31
N LYS A 243 -10.54 16.29 3.92
CA LYS A 243 -9.67 15.13 3.67
C LYS A 243 -10.01 14.52 2.31
N TYR A 244 -9.10 13.75 1.72
CA TYR A 244 -9.40 13.06 0.45
C TYR A 244 -10.57 12.06 0.60
N THR A 245 -10.73 11.43 1.77
CA THR A 245 -11.87 10.58 2.08
C THR A 245 -13.19 11.34 2.11
N ASP A 246 -13.19 12.55 2.65
CA ASP A 246 -14.36 13.43 2.66
C ASP A 246 -14.74 13.83 1.22
N LEU A 247 -13.75 14.07 0.36
CA LEU A 247 -13.98 14.35 -1.06
C LEU A 247 -14.62 13.15 -1.77
N MET A 248 -14.13 11.93 -1.53
CA MET A 248 -14.70 10.72 -2.13
C MET A 248 -16.19 10.55 -1.80
N LYS A 249 -16.56 10.76 -0.53
CA LYS A 249 -17.95 10.76 -0.06
C LYS A 249 -18.77 11.87 -0.69
N LYS A 250 -18.28 13.12 -0.60
CA LYS A 250 -18.96 14.32 -1.10
C LYS A 250 -19.29 14.22 -2.59
N TYR A 251 -18.37 13.69 -3.38
CA TYR A 251 -18.50 13.55 -4.83
C TYR A 251 -18.98 12.17 -5.27
N LYS A 252 -19.45 11.33 -4.34
CA LYS A 252 -20.08 10.02 -4.61
C LYS A 252 -19.25 9.14 -5.54
N VAL A 253 -17.98 8.95 -5.22
CA VAL A 253 -17.07 8.08 -5.97
C VAL A 253 -17.66 6.67 -6.05
N THR A 254 -17.79 6.15 -7.27
CA THR A 254 -18.37 4.83 -7.55
C THR A 254 -17.43 3.70 -7.16
N ALA A 255 -16.14 3.85 -7.46
CA ALA A 255 -15.09 2.90 -7.08
C ALA A 255 -13.74 3.62 -6.97
N PHE A 256 -12.86 3.10 -6.12
CA PHE A 256 -11.45 3.47 -6.04
C PHE A 256 -10.58 2.29 -6.52
N VAL A 257 -9.90 2.43 -7.66
CA VAL A 257 -9.17 1.32 -8.30
C VAL A 257 -7.67 1.56 -8.27
N ASN A 258 -6.90 0.57 -7.80
CA ASN A 258 -5.45 0.66 -7.61
C ASN A 258 -4.71 -0.68 -7.80
N GLY A 259 -3.40 -0.67 -7.50
CA GLY A 259 -2.49 -1.82 -7.58
C GLY A 259 -1.43 -1.82 -6.48
N HIS A 260 -0.15 -1.89 -6.86
CA HIS A 260 1.04 -1.73 -6.03
C HIS A 260 1.35 -2.87 -5.04
N SER A 261 0.36 -3.42 -4.32
CA SER A 261 0.60 -4.45 -3.27
C SER A 261 0.88 -5.85 -3.83
N HIS A 262 0.67 -6.06 -5.13
CA HIS A 262 0.81 -7.34 -5.85
C HIS A 262 0.12 -8.50 -5.10
N PRO A 263 -1.18 -8.38 -4.78
CA PRO A 263 -1.82 -9.37 -3.94
C PRO A 263 -1.99 -10.69 -4.71
N ASP A 264 -2.10 -11.81 -3.99
CA ASP A 264 -2.31 -13.15 -4.59
C ASP A 264 -3.76 -13.40 -5.02
N LYS A 265 -4.67 -12.53 -4.59
CA LYS A 265 -6.07 -12.48 -4.98
C LYS A 265 -6.48 -11.00 -5.04
N VAL A 266 -7.52 -10.68 -5.81
CA VAL A 266 -8.09 -9.32 -5.79
C VAL A 266 -8.47 -8.97 -4.36
N GLU A 267 -8.03 -7.80 -3.90
CA GLU A 267 -8.39 -7.29 -2.59
C GLU A 267 -9.48 -6.25 -2.77
N ILE A 268 -10.57 -6.43 -2.04
CA ILE A 268 -11.70 -5.51 -1.99
C ILE A 268 -11.79 -4.99 -0.56
N VAL A 269 -11.89 -3.67 -0.42
CA VAL A 269 -12.07 -3.00 0.88
C VAL A 269 -13.20 -1.98 0.80
N HIS A 270 -14.15 -2.02 1.74
CA HIS A 270 -15.13 -0.94 1.89
C HIS A 270 -14.47 0.27 2.53
N PHE A 271 -14.43 1.38 1.80
CA PHE A 271 -13.68 2.56 2.20
C PHE A 271 -14.38 3.84 1.75
N ALA A 272 -14.52 4.82 2.66
CA ALA A 272 -15.07 6.15 2.37
C ALA A 272 -16.42 6.14 1.61
N ASP A 273 -17.37 5.27 2.01
CA ASP A 273 -18.68 5.05 1.38
C ASP A 273 -18.60 4.64 -0.11
N THR A 274 -17.47 4.06 -0.49
CA THR A 274 -17.21 3.46 -1.80
C THR A 274 -16.50 2.11 -1.62
N ILE A 275 -16.12 1.49 -2.74
CA ILE A 275 -15.35 0.26 -2.77
C ILE A 275 -13.98 0.53 -3.35
N GLU A 276 -12.96 0.16 -2.59
CA GLU A 276 -11.59 0.09 -3.07
C GLU A 276 -11.28 -1.30 -3.63
N ILE A 277 -10.68 -1.35 -4.82
CA ILE A 277 -10.30 -2.57 -5.49
C ILE A 277 -8.83 -2.51 -5.86
N THR A 278 -8.05 -3.43 -5.29
CA THR A 278 -6.63 -3.63 -5.63
C THR A 278 -6.50 -4.80 -6.60
N GLY A 279 -6.05 -4.49 -7.82
CA GLY A 279 -5.90 -5.46 -8.90
C GLY A 279 -4.74 -6.42 -8.70
N LEU A 280 -4.81 -7.57 -9.39
CA LEU A 280 -3.67 -8.47 -9.51
C LEU A 280 -2.60 -7.88 -10.42
N ALA A 281 -1.34 -8.00 -10.03
CA ALA A 281 -0.22 -7.53 -10.84
C ALA A 281 -0.09 -8.34 -12.15
N THR A 282 -0.08 -7.64 -13.28
CA THR A 282 0.13 -8.27 -14.59
C THR A 282 1.50 -8.95 -14.66
N LYS A 283 2.54 -8.38 -14.04
CA LYS A 283 3.88 -8.99 -13.90
C LYS A 283 3.89 -10.36 -13.21
N VAL A 284 2.98 -10.60 -12.27
CA VAL A 284 3.04 -11.82 -11.45
C VAL A 284 2.17 -12.92 -12.05
N PHE A 285 1.02 -12.55 -12.62
CA PHE A 285 0.00 -13.51 -13.01
C PHE A 285 -0.30 -13.52 -14.52
N GLY A 286 0.13 -12.51 -15.27
CA GLY A 286 -0.26 -12.32 -16.67
C GLY A 286 -1.73 -11.92 -16.86
N ASN A 287 -2.45 -11.69 -15.77
CA ASN A 287 -3.90 -11.46 -15.78
C ASN A 287 -4.27 -10.04 -16.26
N PHE A 288 -5.51 -9.91 -16.73
CA PHE A 288 -6.20 -8.64 -16.87
C PHE A 288 -7.52 -8.68 -16.11
N SER A 289 -8.08 -7.52 -15.79
CA SER A 289 -9.38 -7.43 -15.14
C SER A 289 -10.37 -6.57 -15.90
N LEU A 290 -11.65 -6.82 -15.66
CA LEU A 290 -12.78 -6.07 -16.17
C LEU A 290 -13.58 -5.50 -15.02
N ILE A 291 -13.89 -4.22 -15.13
CA ILE A 291 -14.84 -3.53 -14.26
C ILE A 291 -16.12 -3.33 -15.09
N SER A 292 -17.27 -3.68 -14.52
CA SER A 292 -18.57 -3.33 -15.10
C SER A 292 -19.36 -2.44 -14.15
N ILE A 293 -20.09 -1.47 -14.72
CA ILE A 293 -21.05 -0.64 -13.99
C ILE A 293 -22.36 -0.63 -14.78
N ASP A 294 -23.42 -1.21 -14.21
CA ASP A 294 -24.74 -1.30 -14.83
C ASP A 294 -25.80 -0.74 -13.88
N ASN A 295 -26.36 0.43 -14.20
CA ASN A 295 -27.29 1.11 -13.30
C ASN A 295 -26.70 1.32 -11.88
N GLY A 296 -25.38 1.53 -11.77
CA GLY A 296 -24.62 1.67 -10.52
C GLY A 296 -24.22 0.36 -9.84
N ARG A 297 -24.64 -0.80 -10.37
CA ARG A 297 -24.18 -2.12 -9.92
C ARG A 297 -22.76 -2.35 -10.41
N LEU A 298 -21.81 -2.37 -9.47
CA LEU A 298 -20.39 -2.58 -9.74
C LEU A 298 -20.07 -4.08 -9.80
N ASN A 299 -19.30 -4.51 -10.80
CA ASN A 299 -18.67 -5.83 -10.81
C ASN A 299 -17.19 -5.74 -11.17
N TYR A 300 -16.40 -6.70 -10.69
CA TYR A 300 -14.97 -6.82 -10.95
C TYR A 300 -14.59 -8.28 -11.17
N GLN A 301 -14.06 -8.59 -12.36
CA GLN A 301 -13.69 -9.95 -12.72
C GLN A 301 -12.29 -9.99 -13.34
N THR A 302 -11.48 -10.95 -12.92
CA THR A 302 -10.11 -11.13 -13.39
C THR A 302 -10.01 -12.38 -14.24
N TYR A 303 -9.26 -12.31 -15.34
CA TYR A 303 -9.02 -13.41 -16.26
C TYR A 303 -7.53 -13.66 -16.40
N ASP A 304 -7.18 -14.93 -16.43
CA ASP A 304 -5.87 -15.44 -16.85
C ASP A 304 -6.01 -15.85 -18.32
N PRO A 305 -5.44 -15.11 -19.29
CA PRO A 305 -5.57 -15.43 -20.71
C PRO A 305 -4.97 -16.78 -21.12
N GLU A 306 -4.00 -17.29 -20.36
CA GLU A 306 -3.37 -18.58 -20.66
C GLU A 306 -4.29 -19.75 -20.25
N LYS A 307 -5.06 -19.57 -19.17
CA LYS A 307 -6.08 -20.53 -18.73
C LYS A 307 -7.45 -20.34 -19.39
N ASN A 308 -7.82 -19.10 -19.70
CA ASN A 308 -9.14 -18.73 -20.20
C ASN A 308 -9.05 -18.32 -21.67
N LYS A 309 -9.15 -19.29 -22.59
CA LYS A 309 -8.95 -19.07 -24.03
C LYS A 309 -10.12 -18.42 -24.77
N GLY A 310 -10.79 -17.47 -24.12
CA GLY A 310 -11.97 -16.80 -24.65
C GLY A 310 -13.15 -17.74 -24.94
N PRO A 311 -14.32 -17.18 -25.23
CA PRO A 311 -14.62 -15.76 -25.18
C PRO A 311 -14.84 -15.30 -23.75
N TYR A 312 -14.43 -14.07 -23.47
CA TYR A 312 -14.63 -13.48 -22.16
C TYR A 312 -16.09 -13.05 -22.00
N ALA A 313 -16.59 -13.08 -20.77
CA ALA A 313 -17.90 -12.56 -20.42
C ALA A 313 -17.90 -12.12 -18.96
N ILE A 314 -18.62 -11.04 -18.63
CA ILE A 314 -18.72 -10.48 -17.28
C ILE A 314 -20.18 -10.31 -16.88
N VAL A 315 -20.50 -10.66 -15.63
CA VAL A 315 -21.81 -10.36 -15.02
C VAL A 315 -21.87 -8.86 -14.73
N THR A 316 -22.94 -8.19 -15.18
CA THR A 316 -23.13 -6.74 -14.93
C THR A 316 -24.27 -6.47 -13.95
N SER A 317 -25.23 -7.39 -13.85
CA SER A 317 -26.30 -7.35 -12.85
C SER A 317 -26.73 -8.78 -12.49
N PRO A 318 -26.95 -9.11 -11.21
CA PRO A 318 -26.78 -8.26 -10.02
C PRO A 318 -25.31 -8.00 -9.69
N ASN A 319 -25.04 -7.00 -8.86
CA ASN A 319 -23.72 -6.82 -8.26
C ASN A 319 -23.55 -7.75 -7.03
N PRO A 320 -22.40 -8.40 -6.86
CA PRO A 320 -22.09 -9.15 -5.65
C PRO A 320 -22.09 -8.25 -4.40
N SER A 321 -22.69 -8.72 -3.29
CA SER A 321 -22.78 -7.93 -2.04
C SER A 321 -21.42 -7.52 -1.49
N HIS A 322 -20.40 -8.38 -1.62
CA HIS A 322 -19.06 -8.12 -1.09
C HIS A 322 -18.29 -7.02 -1.82
N ILE A 323 -18.78 -6.54 -2.97
CA ILE A 323 -18.23 -5.40 -3.72
C ILE A 323 -19.25 -4.28 -3.89
N SER A 324 -20.23 -4.21 -2.98
CA SER A 324 -21.34 -3.28 -3.04
C SER A 324 -21.15 -2.14 -2.05
N ALA A 325 -21.00 -0.90 -2.51
CA ALA A 325 -20.94 0.26 -1.60
C ALA A 325 -22.26 0.47 -0.82
N PHE A 326 -23.38 0.09 -1.42
CA PHE A 326 -24.73 0.11 -0.87
C PHE A 326 -25.59 -0.93 -1.59
N ASN A 327 -26.69 -1.41 -0.99
CA ASN A 327 -27.62 -2.33 -1.65
C ASN A 327 -28.78 -1.57 -2.32
N PHE A 328 -29.43 -2.23 -3.29
CA PHE A 328 -30.48 -1.62 -4.12
C PHE A 328 -31.90 -2.00 -3.63
N PRO A 329 -32.89 -1.09 -3.77
CA PRO A 329 -34.26 -1.31 -3.29
C PRO A 329 -35.17 -2.06 -4.26
N ASP A 330 -34.75 -2.21 -5.52
CA ASP A 330 -35.55 -2.84 -6.57
C ASP A 330 -35.55 -4.37 -6.45
N GLN A 331 -36.76 -4.93 -6.43
CA GLN A 331 -37.02 -6.37 -6.38
C GLN A 331 -37.18 -6.99 -7.78
N GLU A 332 -37.36 -6.17 -8.80
CA GLU A 332 -37.54 -6.58 -10.20
C GLU A 332 -36.45 -5.90 -11.03
N PHE A 333 -35.49 -6.70 -11.48
CA PHE A 333 -34.40 -6.26 -12.35
C PHE A 333 -33.84 -7.46 -13.14
N PRO A 334 -33.22 -7.23 -14.31
CA PRO A 334 -32.67 -8.31 -15.10
C PRO A 334 -31.33 -8.82 -14.54
N ILE A 335 -31.12 -10.12 -14.68
CA ILE A 335 -29.78 -10.72 -14.62
C ILE A 335 -29.14 -10.46 -15.99
N ARG A 336 -27.97 -9.82 -16.00
CA ARG A 336 -27.28 -9.37 -17.22
C ARG A 336 -25.84 -9.85 -17.28
N ILE A 337 -25.44 -10.26 -18.48
CA ILE A 337 -24.07 -10.63 -18.82
C ILE A 337 -23.70 -9.90 -20.11
N VAL A 338 -22.50 -9.31 -20.11
CA VAL A 338 -21.86 -8.84 -21.33
C VAL A 338 -20.88 -9.89 -21.80
N SER A 339 -21.05 -10.38 -23.02
CA SER A 339 -20.13 -11.31 -23.68
C SER A 339 -19.35 -10.60 -24.76
N PHE A 340 -18.03 -10.81 -24.78
CA PHE A 340 -17.10 -10.23 -25.74
C PHE A 340 -16.89 -11.20 -26.91
N ASP A 341 -18.00 -11.59 -27.54
CA ASP A 341 -18.04 -12.48 -28.69
C ASP A 341 -19.04 -11.98 -29.74
N LYS A 342 -18.74 -12.22 -31.01
CA LYS A 342 -19.60 -11.88 -32.15
C LYS A 342 -20.85 -12.77 -32.24
N SER A 343 -20.78 -13.98 -31.71
CA SER A 343 -21.84 -14.99 -31.74
C SER A 343 -23.00 -14.60 -30.83
N LYS A 344 -24.22 -14.74 -31.37
CA LYS A 344 -25.48 -14.65 -30.61
C LYS A 344 -25.86 -15.95 -29.91
N ALA A 345 -25.13 -17.02 -30.17
CA ALA A 345 -25.48 -18.37 -29.74
C ALA A 345 -24.87 -18.75 -28.39
N ARG A 346 -24.53 -17.77 -27.55
CA ARG A 346 -24.00 -18.05 -26.20
C ARG A 346 -25.08 -18.68 -25.32
N ASN A 347 -24.63 -19.59 -24.47
CA ASN A 347 -25.41 -20.35 -23.54
C ASN A 347 -25.01 -19.96 -22.12
N PHE A 348 -25.80 -19.07 -21.52
CA PHE A 348 -25.72 -18.74 -20.09
C PHE A 348 -26.97 -19.23 -19.39
N VAL A 349 -26.80 -20.18 -18.48
CA VAL A 349 -27.90 -20.79 -17.71
C VAL A 349 -27.77 -20.36 -16.25
N VAL A 350 -28.83 -19.77 -15.72
CA VAL A 350 -28.95 -19.32 -14.33
C VAL A 350 -29.69 -20.39 -13.53
N SER A 351 -29.17 -20.67 -12.35
CA SER A 351 -29.79 -21.52 -11.33
C SER A 351 -29.61 -20.91 -9.93
N GLY A 352 -30.28 -21.48 -8.93
CA GLY A 352 -30.35 -20.94 -7.57
C GLY A 352 -31.70 -20.26 -7.31
N ASP A 353 -31.66 -19.06 -6.74
CA ASP A 353 -32.86 -18.28 -6.39
C ASP A 353 -33.58 -17.69 -7.62
N ALA A 354 -32.91 -17.66 -8.77
CA ALA A 354 -33.53 -17.49 -10.08
C ALA A 354 -33.17 -18.68 -10.98
N LYS A 355 -34.05 -19.01 -11.93
CA LYS A 355 -33.84 -20.11 -12.87
C LYS A 355 -34.25 -19.71 -14.27
N GLY A 356 -33.37 -19.92 -15.24
CA GLY A 356 -33.66 -19.60 -16.63
C GLY A 356 -32.41 -19.60 -17.50
N LYS A 357 -32.60 -19.24 -18.76
CA LYS A 357 -31.52 -19.04 -19.73
C LYS A 357 -31.54 -17.58 -20.16
N LEU A 358 -30.37 -16.93 -20.19
CA LEU A 358 -30.28 -15.57 -20.70
C LEU A 358 -30.44 -15.59 -22.23
N GLY A 359 -31.27 -14.68 -22.74
CA GLY A 359 -31.44 -14.44 -24.16
C GLY A 359 -30.53 -13.32 -24.65
N PHE A 360 -30.05 -13.41 -25.89
CA PHE A 360 -29.41 -12.28 -26.57
C PHE A 360 -30.41 -11.12 -26.67
N VAL A 361 -29.98 -9.93 -26.26
CA VAL A 361 -30.80 -8.71 -26.32
C VAL A 361 -30.34 -7.84 -27.49
N ARG A 362 -29.09 -7.37 -27.45
CA ARG A 362 -28.52 -6.45 -28.43
C ARG A 362 -26.99 -6.50 -28.43
N TYR A 363 -26.39 -5.93 -29.47
CA TYR A 363 -24.97 -5.59 -29.44
C TYR A 363 -24.79 -4.21 -28.81
N LEU A 364 -23.72 -4.05 -28.03
CA LEU A 364 -23.36 -2.80 -27.34
C LEU A 364 -22.41 -1.93 -28.19
N ASN A 365 -21.94 -2.46 -29.32
CA ASN A 365 -21.03 -1.76 -30.22
C ASN A 365 -21.39 -1.99 -31.70
N THR A 366 -20.87 -1.11 -32.55
CA THR A 366 -21.24 -1.01 -33.97
C THR A 366 -20.75 -2.19 -34.81
N ASP A 367 -19.61 -2.77 -34.47
CA ASP A 367 -19.03 -3.92 -35.16
C ASP A 367 -19.52 -5.28 -34.62
N LYS A 368 -20.47 -5.25 -33.68
CA LYS A 368 -21.17 -6.43 -33.16
C LYS A 368 -20.26 -7.45 -32.50
N SER A 369 -19.22 -6.99 -31.80
CA SER A 369 -18.30 -7.85 -31.04
C SER A 369 -18.61 -7.92 -29.54
N VAL A 370 -19.49 -7.07 -29.03
CA VAL A 370 -19.90 -7.03 -27.63
C VAL A 370 -21.40 -7.18 -27.55
N ALA A 371 -21.88 -8.24 -26.91
CA ALA A 371 -23.29 -8.61 -26.85
C ALA A 371 -23.82 -8.63 -25.42
N LEU A 372 -24.98 -8.02 -25.22
CA LEU A 372 -25.72 -8.08 -23.97
C LEU A 372 -26.70 -9.26 -23.99
N TYR A 373 -26.61 -10.08 -22.95
CA TYR A 373 -27.54 -11.16 -22.66
C TYR A 373 -28.30 -10.81 -21.39
N GLN A 374 -29.62 -11.06 -21.36
CA GLN A 374 -30.41 -10.85 -20.15
C GLN A 374 -31.52 -11.88 -19.97
N MET A 375 -31.94 -12.04 -18.71
CA MET A 375 -33.25 -12.56 -18.35
C MET A 375 -33.86 -11.69 -17.26
N ASN A 376 -35.15 -11.42 -17.35
CA ASN A 376 -35.86 -10.71 -16.29
C ASN A 376 -36.01 -11.64 -15.08
N ALA A 377 -35.78 -11.10 -13.89
CA ALA A 377 -35.94 -11.83 -12.64
C ALA A 377 -36.67 -10.96 -11.63
N LYS A 378 -37.37 -11.64 -10.71
CA LYS A 378 -38.01 -11.04 -9.55
C LYS A 378 -37.51 -11.78 -8.33
N PHE A 379 -37.12 -11.01 -7.32
CA PHE A 379 -36.58 -11.52 -6.07
C PHE A 379 -37.38 -10.95 -4.90
N ASP A 380 -37.62 -11.77 -3.88
CA ASP A 380 -38.15 -11.28 -2.62
C ASP A 380 -37.09 -10.44 -1.86
N THR A 381 -37.49 -9.72 -0.82
CA THR A 381 -36.51 -9.05 0.06
C THR A 381 -35.60 -10.08 0.73
N GLY A 382 -34.29 -9.91 0.63
CA GLY A 382 -33.33 -10.81 1.27
C GLY A 382 -31.97 -10.90 0.57
N ILE A 383 -31.14 -11.81 1.08
CA ILE A 383 -29.87 -12.20 0.45
C ILE A 383 -30.14 -13.37 -0.48
N HIS A 384 -29.71 -13.25 -1.73
CA HIS A 384 -29.93 -14.22 -2.78
C HIS A 384 -28.60 -14.71 -3.34
N LYS A 385 -28.64 -15.90 -3.92
CA LYS A 385 -27.52 -16.55 -4.57
C LYS A 385 -27.96 -17.15 -5.90
N ILE A 386 -27.28 -16.74 -6.96
CA ILE A 386 -27.41 -17.36 -8.28
C ILE A 386 -26.10 -17.99 -8.71
N GLN A 387 -26.20 -19.04 -9.50
CA GLN A 387 -25.10 -19.66 -10.20
C GLN A 387 -25.34 -19.57 -11.70
N ILE A 388 -24.36 -19.00 -12.40
CA ILE A 388 -24.31 -18.93 -13.86
C ILE A 388 -23.42 -20.06 -14.35
N SER A 389 -23.88 -20.75 -15.39
CA SER A 389 -23.20 -21.89 -16.01
C SER A 389 -23.31 -21.85 -17.54
N GLY A 390 -22.54 -22.69 -18.23
CA GLY A 390 -22.45 -22.75 -19.69
C GLY A 390 -21.16 -22.11 -20.19
N ASP A 391 -21.25 -21.04 -20.99
CA ASP A 391 -20.08 -20.32 -21.54
C ASP A 391 -19.29 -19.53 -20.48
N MET A 392 -19.83 -19.39 -19.27
CA MET A 392 -19.16 -18.84 -18.10
C MET A 392 -19.64 -19.61 -16.87
N THR A 393 -18.75 -19.79 -15.89
CA THR A 393 -19.10 -20.34 -14.57
C THR A 393 -18.83 -19.29 -13.51
N GLU A 394 -19.88 -18.76 -12.89
CA GLU A 394 -19.78 -17.69 -11.89
C GLU A 394 -20.84 -17.90 -10.81
N THR A 395 -20.56 -17.49 -9.58
CA THR A 395 -21.53 -17.55 -8.47
C THR A 395 -21.65 -16.18 -7.83
N VAL A 396 -22.85 -15.62 -7.89
CA VAL A 396 -23.12 -14.26 -7.39
C VAL A 396 -24.03 -14.35 -6.18
N THR A 397 -23.54 -13.84 -5.05
CA THR A 397 -24.36 -13.60 -3.84
C THR A 397 -24.61 -12.10 -3.74
N PHE A 398 -25.87 -11.69 -3.64
CA PHE A 398 -26.30 -10.30 -3.72
C PHE A 398 -27.48 -10.03 -2.78
N ALA A 399 -27.72 -8.76 -2.46
CA ALA A 399 -28.80 -8.34 -1.58
C ALA A 399 -29.89 -7.61 -2.36
N VAL A 400 -31.15 -7.87 -2.00
CA VAL A 400 -32.32 -7.26 -2.62
C VAL A 400 -33.17 -6.62 -1.54
N ASN A 401 -33.31 -5.30 -1.58
CA ASN A 401 -34.14 -4.52 -0.67
C ASN A 401 -33.86 -4.80 0.82
N CYS A 402 -32.59 -5.04 1.17
CA CYS A 402 -32.13 -5.25 2.55
C CYS A 402 -30.66 -4.86 2.71
N ASP A 403 -30.20 -4.82 3.96
CA ASP A 403 -28.78 -4.70 4.29
C ASP A 403 -28.03 -6.02 4.05
N SER A 404 -26.71 -5.95 3.88
CA SER A 404 -25.84 -7.12 3.68
C SER A 404 -24.57 -7.03 4.52
N GLY A 405 -23.86 -8.15 4.67
CA GLY A 405 -22.72 -8.26 5.59
C GLY A 405 -23.11 -8.74 7.01
N PRO A 406 -22.24 -8.57 8.01
CA PRO A 406 -20.92 -7.94 7.94
C PRO A 406 -19.95 -8.69 7.01
N PHE A 407 -18.89 -8.01 6.56
CA PHE A 407 -17.84 -8.60 5.74
C PHE A 407 -16.50 -8.58 6.48
N GLU A 408 -15.74 -9.65 6.32
CA GLU A 408 -14.35 -9.74 6.78
C GLU A 408 -13.43 -9.60 5.58
N GLU A 409 -12.72 -8.49 5.51
CA GLU A 409 -11.82 -8.16 4.42
C GLU A 409 -10.38 -8.21 4.92
N VAL A 410 -9.49 -8.69 4.05
CA VAL A 410 -8.09 -8.87 4.43
C VAL A 410 -7.22 -8.29 3.33
N ARG A 411 -6.33 -7.39 3.73
CA ARG A 411 -5.29 -6.85 2.87
C ARG A 411 -3.91 -7.32 3.33
N LYS A 412 -3.10 -7.73 2.36
CA LYS A 412 -1.69 -8.05 2.55
C LYS A 412 -0.87 -6.81 2.26
N HIS A 413 -0.15 -6.37 3.27
CA HIS A 413 0.89 -5.38 3.13
C HIS A 413 2.22 -6.00 3.54
N PRO A 414 3.33 -5.74 2.81
CA PRO A 414 4.63 -6.27 3.18
C PRO A 414 5.13 -5.66 4.49
N TYR A 415 4.69 -4.45 4.83
CA TYR A 415 4.90 -3.83 6.13
C TYR A 415 3.80 -2.84 6.46
N ASN A 416 3.63 -2.56 7.76
CA ASN A 416 2.77 -1.49 8.23
C ASN A 416 3.58 -0.18 8.38
N PRO A 417 3.30 0.88 7.60
CA PRO A 417 4.06 2.14 7.66
C PRO A 417 3.98 2.83 9.04
N TYR A 418 2.92 2.58 9.83
CA TYR A 418 2.79 3.07 11.20
C TYR A 418 3.75 2.38 12.18
N SER A 419 4.33 1.23 11.83
CA SER A 419 5.33 0.54 12.67
C SER A 419 6.54 1.41 12.92
N GLY A 420 7.04 2.08 11.87
CA GLY A 420 8.11 3.05 12.01
C GLY A 420 7.65 4.22 12.88
N ILE A 421 6.51 4.83 12.54
CA ILE A 421 6.01 6.05 13.17
C ILE A 421 5.77 5.89 14.68
N VAL A 422 5.28 4.73 15.13
CA VAL A 422 5.02 4.46 16.55
C VAL A 422 6.22 3.79 17.21
N GLY A 423 6.79 2.78 16.56
CA GLY A 423 7.83 1.94 17.13
C GLY A 423 9.17 2.67 17.29
N PHE A 424 9.55 3.52 16.33
CA PHE A 424 10.80 4.29 16.43
C PHE A 424 10.79 5.27 17.62
N PRO A 425 9.76 6.12 17.83
CA PRO A 425 9.69 6.96 19.02
C PRO A 425 9.71 6.19 20.34
N LEU A 426 9.10 5.00 20.41
CA LEU A 426 9.13 4.15 21.61
C LEU A 426 10.55 3.61 21.89
N LEU A 427 11.23 3.10 20.87
CA LEU A 427 12.63 2.65 20.97
C LEU A 427 13.58 3.80 21.34
N PHE A 428 13.33 4.98 20.77
CA PHE A 428 14.06 6.18 21.13
C PHE A 428 13.80 6.58 22.58
N LEU A 429 12.55 6.64 23.03
CA LEU A 429 12.20 6.98 24.41
C LEU A 429 12.88 6.02 25.41
N PHE A 430 12.87 4.72 25.12
CA PHE A 430 13.58 3.71 25.91
C PHE A 430 15.09 4.01 26.02
N SER A 431 15.73 4.28 24.88
CA SER A 431 17.17 4.59 24.81
C SER A 431 17.50 5.93 25.49
N PHE A 432 16.62 6.91 25.33
CA PHE A 432 16.74 8.24 25.88
C PHE A 432 16.63 8.24 27.41
N ILE A 433 15.72 7.43 27.99
CA ILE A 433 15.64 7.23 29.44
C ILE A 433 16.96 6.69 29.99
N ILE A 434 17.57 5.69 29.33
CA ILE A 434 18.86 5.14 29.73
C ILE A 434 19.94 6.23 29.75
N ILE A 435 20.00 7.05 28.69
CA ILE A 435 20.97 8.17 28.59
C ILE A 435 20.71 9.24 29.64
N LEU A 436 19.46 9.64 29.85
CA LEU A 436 19.11 10.61 30.87
C LEU A 436 19.58 10.14 32.27
N CYS A 437 19.37 8.86 32.56
CA CYS A 437 19.77 8.22 33.82
C CYS A 437 21.29 8.03 33.98
N MET A 438 22.03 7.98 32.87
CA MET A 438 23.49 7.99 32.86
C MET A 438 24.04 9.34 33.34
N TRP A 439 23.39 10.44 32.99
CA TRP A 439 23.81 11.79 33.37
C TRP A 439 23.27 12.23 34.73
N ILE A 440 22.01 11.90 35.04
CA ILE A 440 21.36 12.35 36.27
C ILE A 440 21.67 11.39 37.43
N PRO A 441 22.20 11.88 38.56
CA PRO A 441 22.39 11.04 39.75
C PRO A 441 21.04 10.65 40.35
N MET A 442 20.83 9.35 40.54
CA MET A 442 19.61 8.78 41.13
C MET A 442 19.97 7.85 42.28
N ASN A 443 20.02 8.41 43.50
CA ASN A 443 20.50 7.70 44.68
C ASN A 443 19.67 6.45 45.01
N PHE A 444 18.37 6.47 44.73
CA PHE A 444 17.46 5.35 45.07
C PHE A 444 17.71 4.07 44.23
N VAL A 445 18.33 4.17 43.04
CA VAL A 445 18.73 3.00 42.22
C VAL A 445 20.24 2.70 42.28
N GLN A 446 21.03 3.53 42.96
CA GLN A 446 22.49 3.47 42.93
C GLN A 446 23.05 2.12 43.41
N ASN A 447 22.53 1.56 44.51
CA ASN A 447 22.96 0.26 45.02
C ASN A 447 22.76 -0.86 43.99
N SER A 448 21.59 -0.89 43.34
CA SER A 448 21.28 -1.85 42.27
C SER A 448 22.17 -1.64 41.04
N ALA A 449 22.46 -0.39 40.69
CA ALA A 449 23.36 -0.04 39.58
C ALA A 449 24.80 -0.50 39.84
N ASP A 450 25.32 -0.28 41.05
CA ASP A 450 26.64 -0.74 41.47
C ASP A 450 26.73 -2.27 41.51
N TYR A 451 25.66 -2.94 41.94
CA TYR A 451 25.59 -4.39 41.97
C TYR A 451 25.74 -5.02 40.58
N ILE A 452 25.01 -4.54 39.56
CA ILE A 452 25.02 -5.14 38.21
C ILE A 452 26.35 -4.97 37.45
N VAL A 453 27.21 -4.05 37.90
CA VAL A 453 28.59 -3.86 37.39
C VAL A 453 29.67 -4.42 38.32
N GLY A 454 29.27 -5.12 39.40
CA GLY A 454 30.19 -5.80 40.31
C GLY A 454 30.92 -4.89 41.28
N LYS A 455 30.40 -3.69 41.59
CA LYS A 455 30.99 -2.74 42.55
C LYS A 455 30.39 -2.82 43.95
N GLY A 456 29.20 -3.42 44.12
CA GLY A 456 28.51 -3.56 45.42
C GLY A 456 27.95 -4.96 45.71
N SER A 457 27.52 -5.19 46.96
CA SER A 457 26.85 -6.41 47.42
C SER A 457 25.35 -6.22 47.69
N SER A 458 24.94 -5.00 48.08
CA SER A 458 23.54 -4.63 48.30
C SER A 458 22.80 -4.44 46.98
N HIS A 459 21.59 -4.99 46.87
CA HIS A 459 20.78 -4.93 45.65
C HIS A 459 19.29 -5.07 45.98
N CYS A 460 18.43 -4.54 45.11
CA CYS A 460 16.99 -4.77 45.15
C CYS A 460 16.55 -5.37 43.81
N TRP A 461 16.23 -6.67 43.78
CA TRP A 461 15.78 -7.35 42.57
C TRP A 461 14.52 -6.73 41.96
N LEU A 462 13.61 -6.22 42.80
CA LEU A 462 12.43 -5.50 42.33
C LEU A 462 12.83 -4.23 41.57
N CYS A 463 13.80 -3.46 42.04
CA CYS A 463 14.32 -2.30 41.30
C CYS A 463 15.01 -2.73 40.00
N ILE A 464 15.85 -3.78 40.05
CA ILE A 464 16.54 -4.29 38.86
C ILE A 464 15.54 -4.72 37.77
N ILE A 465 14.44 -5.35 38.15
CA ILE A 465 13.43 -5.88 37.21
C ILE A 465 12.45 -4.79 36.76
N PHE A 466 11.90 -3.99 37.67
CA PHE A 466 10.81 -3.04 37.36
C PHE A 466 11.29 -1.61 37.06
N LEU A 467 12.52 -1.27 37.40
CA LEU A 467 13.17 0.01 37.08
C LEU A 467 14.43 -0.20 36.24
N GLY A 468 14.45 -1.29 35.46
CA GLY A 468 15.59 -1.75 34.69
C GLY A 468 16.32 -0.66 33.90
N PRO A 469 15.63 0.13 33.05
CA PRO A 469 16.27 1.20 32.27
C PRO A 469 16.96 2.27 33.15
N LEU A 470 16.36 2.60 34.30
CA LEU A 470 16.93 3.56 35.26
C LEU A 470 18.18 3.00 35.93
N VAL A 471 18.11 1.75 36.39
CA VAL A 471 19.23 1.01 37.02
C VAL A 471 20.38 0.87 36.02
N TYR A 472 20.07 0.47 34.78
CA TYR A 472 21.03 0.27 33.72
C TYR A 472 21.70 1.58 33.31
N GLY A 473 20.92 2.63 33.03
CA GLY A 473 21.44 3.96 32.74
C GLY A 473 22.32 4.50 33.86
N ARG A 474 21.89 4.38 35.12
CA ARG A 474 22.70 4.79 36.28
C ARG A 474 24.03 4.03 36.35
N SER A 475 24.05 2.74 36.01
CA SER A 475 25.29 1.97 35.96
C SER A 475 26.26 2.52 34.92
N LEU A 476 25.77 2.90 33.73
CA LEU A 476 26.56 3.58 32.69
C LEU A 476 27.05 4.96 33.14
N GLY A 477 26.40 5.60 34.12
CA GLY A 477 26.86 6.86 34.71
C GLY A 477 28.27 6.81 35.30
N GLN A 478 28.77 5.60 35.60
CA GLN A 478 30.12 5.32 36.10
C GLN A 478 31.20 5.31 34.99
N LEU A 479 30.80 5.39 33.72
CA LEU A 479 31.72 5.50 32.60
C LEU A 479 32.46 6.84 32.64
N GLU A 480 33.59 6.87 31.94
CA GLU A 480 34.35 8.09 31.70
C GLU A 480 33.53 9.08 30.87
N ILE A 481 33.77 10.37 31.06
CA ILE A 481 32.97 11.43 30.45
C ILE A 481 32.92 11.34 28.93
N TRP A 482 34.05 11.02 28.28
CA TRP A 482 34.13 10.91 26.83
C TRP A 482 33.30 9.74 26.28
N ILE A 483 33.23 8.60 27.01
CA ILE A 483 32.37 7.46 26.64
C ILE A 483 30.90 7.86 26.78
N LYS A 484 30.54 8.57 27.86
CA LYS A 484 29.17 9.06 28.07
C LYS A 484 28.72 10.01 26.96
N VAL A 485 29.60 10.94 26.55
CA VAL A 485 29.36 11.84 25.41
C VAL A 485 29.18 11.03 24.12
N PHE A 486 30.06 10.06 23.84
CA PHE A 486 29.97 9.21 22.66
C PHE A 486 28.66 8.40 22.60
N LEU A 487 28.27 7.74 23.71
CA LEU A 487 27.01 7.00 23.80
C LEU A 487 25.79 7.91 23.60
N THR A 488 25.82 9.10 24.20
CA THR A 488 24.76 10.11 24.02
C THR A 488 24.67 10.54 22.56
N PHE A 489 25.82 10.78 21.93
CA PHE A 489 25.92 11.19 20.53
C PHE A 489 25.34 10.14 19.59
N ILE A 490 25.67 8.86 19.75
CA ILE A 490 25.12 7.78 18.92
C ILE A 490 23.59 7.68 19.06
N ILE A 491 23.07 7.85 20.28
CA ILE A 491 21.61 7.81 20.52
C ILE A 491 20.90 8.98 19.86
N VAL A 492 21.44 10.18 20.00
CA VAL A 492 20.88 11.39 19.38
C VAL A 492 21.09 11.40 17.86
N TRP A 493 22.17 10.80 17.36
CA TRP A 493 22.49 10.71 15.93
C TRP A 493 21.34 10.14 15.13
N ASN A 494 20.72 9.07 15.62
CA ASN A 494 19.63 8.40 14.90
C ASN A 494 18.40 9.30 14.68
N ILE A 495 18.23 10.39 15.44
CA ILE A 495 17.17 11.39 15.23
C ILE A 495 17.65 12.58 14.41
N CYS A 496 18.85 13.07 14.71
CA CYS A 496 19.29 14.39 14.24
C CYS A 496 20.17 14.34 13.01
N LEU A 497 20.77 13.19 12.70
CA LEU A 497 21.83 13.08 11.70
C LEU A 497 21.54 11.97 10.68
N PRO A 498 22.20 12.04 9.51
CA PRO A 498 22.01 11.05 8.45
C PRO A 498 22.38 9.63 8.88
N ILE A 499 21.53 8.67 8.56
CA ILE A 499 21.79 7.24 8.71
C ILE A 499 22.73 6.77 7.60
N CYS A 500 22.50 7.22 6.37
CA CYS A 500 23.39 6.97 5.25
C CYS A 500 23.34 8.11 4.22
N PHE A 501 24.36 8.15 3.37
CA PHE A 501 24.44 8.99 2.19
C PHE A 501 24.45 8.10 0.95
N TYR A 502 23.79 8.53 -0.11
CA TYR A 502 23.71 7.85 -1.39
C TYR A 502 23.50 8.88 -2.49
N HIS A 503 23.34 8.41 -3.73
CA HIS A 503 23.04 9.27 -4.86
C HIS A 503 21.61 9.03 -5.35
N THR A 504 20.91 10.12 -5.64
CA THR A 504 19.67 10.11 -6.43
C THR A 504 19.99 10.91 -7.68
N ASN A 505 20.04 10.24 -8.83
CA ASN A 505 20.55 10.73 -10.07
C ASN A 505 22.00 11.21 -9.86
N THR A 506 22.34 12.41 -10.33
CA THR A 506 23.65 13.03 -10.12
C THR A 506 23.76 13.82 -8.80
N LYS A 507 22.74 13.76 -7.93
CA LYS A 507 22.68 14.55 -6.68
C LYS A 507 23.03 13.70 -5.48
N THR A 508 23.66 14.34 -4.48
CA THR A 508 23.87 13.73 -3.17
C THR A 508 22.57 13.72 -2.39
N SER A 509 22.25 12.55 -1.85
CA SER A 509 21.08 12.28 -1.06
C SER A 509 21.49 11.80 0.33
N MET A 510 20.66 12.07 1.32
CA MET A 510 20.83 11.53 2.67
C MET A 510 19.52 10.94 3.18
N LEU A 511 19.62 9.78 3.81
CA LEU A 511 18.53 9.13 4.53
C LEU A 511 18.67 9.44 6.01
N TRP A 512 17.57 9.78 6.68
CA TRP A 512 17.54 9.98 8.13
C TRP A 512 16.19 9.56 8.71
N ALA A 513 16.00 9.69 10.03
CA ALA A 513 14.80 9.19 10.70
C ALA A 513 13.47 9.78 10.19
N TRP A 514 13.50 10.93 9.52
CA TRP A 514 12.30 11.65 9.10
C TRP A 514 12.06 11.61 7.59
N GLY A 515 12.71 10.66 6.89
CA GLY A 515 12.60 10.50 5.45
C GLY A 515 13.95 10.58 4.75
N TYR A 516 14.01 11.35 3.68
CA TYR A 516 15.25 11.61 2.95
C TYR A 516 15.34 13.07 2.50
N VAL A 517 16.55 13.50 2.17
CA VAL A 517 16.83 14.81 1.60
C VAL A 517 17.61 14.63 0.32
N VAL A 518 17.12 15.18 -0.78
CA VAL A 518 17.84 15.25 -2.06
C VAL A 518 17.96 16.71 -2.46
N ASN A 519 19.18 17.15 -2.74
CA ASN A 519 19.46 18.53 -3.19
C ASN A 519 18.85 19.61 -2.25
N GLY A 520 18.85 19.36 -0.94
CA GLY A 520 18.29 20.27 0.08
C GLY A 520 16.78 20.19 0.28
N TYR A 521 16.06 19.40 -0.52
CA TYR A 521 14.62 19.19 -0.34
C TYR A 521 14.35 17.95 0.51
N GLN A 522 13.67 18.15 1.63
CA GLN A 522 13.24 17.06 2.51
C GLN A 522 11.91 16.47 2.05
N VAL A 523 11.84 15.14 2.02
CA VAL A 523 10.61 14.38 1.80
C VAL A 523 10.45 13.40 2.95
N PHE A 524 9.26 13.38 3.55
CA PHE A 524 8.91 12.38 4.55
C PHE A 524 8.72 11.01 3.88
N ASP A 525 9.27 9.97 4.49
CA ASP A 525 9.18 8.60 3.97
C ASP A 525 9.11 7.61 5.14
N ALA A 526 8.04 6.81 5.17
CA ALA A 526 7.76 5.88 6.27
C ALA A 526 8.82 4.76 6.35
N PHE A 527 9.38 4.35 5.21
CA PHE A 527 10.43 3.34 5.16
C PHE A 527 11.73 3.84 5.83
N SER A 528 12.06 5.12 5.68
CA SER A 528 13.21 5.74 6.34
C SER A 528 13.04 5.77 7.87
N VAL A 529 11.84 6.04 8.37
CA VAL A 529 11.51 5.92 9.81
C VAL A 529 11.70 4.47 10.28
N PHE A 530 11.26 3.50 9.47
CA PHE A 530 11.44 2.08 9.75
C PHE A 530 12.93 1.66 9.80
N LEU A 531 13.75 2.11 8.85
CA LEU A 531 15.20 1.87 8.87
C LEU A 531 15.87 2.50 10.09
N ALA A 532 15.46 3.69 10.50
CA ALA A 532 15.92 4.29 11.75
C ALA A 532 15.56 3.41 12.96
N GLY A 533 14.35 2.86 12.98
CA GLY A 533 13.92 1.85 13.94
C GLY A 533 14.83 0.62 13.98
N ILE A 534 15.10 0.01 12.82
CA ILE A 534 16.02 -1.14 12.71
C ILE A 534 17.42 -0.77 13.21
N SER A 535 17.95 0.37 12.78
CA SER A 535 19.26 0.87 13.24
C SER A 535 19.30 0.95 14.77
N MET A 536 18.25 1.51 15.39
CA MET A 536 18.14 1.56 16.84
C MET A 536 18.03 0.17 17.47
N MET A 537 17.28 -0.75 16.87
CA MET A 537 17.14 -2.12 17.37
C MET A 537 18.45 -2.89 17.33
N VAL A 538 19.25 -2.74 16.28
CA VAL A 538 20.45 -3.55 16.07
C VAL A 538 21.66 -2.94 16.77
N PHE A 539 21.93 -1.65 16.55
CA PHE A 539 23.16 -1.02 17.02
C PHE A 539 23.11 -0.60 18.49
N MET A 540 21.98 -0.10 18.99
CA MET A 540 21.92 0.42 20.36
C MET A 540 22.19 -0.63 21.43
N PRO A 541 21.59 -1.84 21.39
CA PRO A 541 21.84 -2.85 22.41
C PRO A 541 23.29 -3.28 22.45
N VAL A 542 23.93 -3.42 21.28
CA VAL A 542 25.33 -3.82 21.17
C VAL A 542 26.23 -2.78 21.84
N ILE A 543 26.00 -1.50 21.55
CA ILE A 543 26.80 -0.38 22.06
C ILE A 543 26.57 -0.19 23.57
N LEU A 544 25.31 -0.22 24.02
CA LEU A 544 24.96 -0.11 25.43
C LEU A 544 25.50 -1.31 26.25
N LEU A 545 25.44 -2.52 25.70
CA LEU A 545 25.99 -3.72 26.33
C LEU A 545 27.51 -3.65 26.41
N ALA A 546 28.19 -3.20 25.36
CA ALA A 546 29.63 -3.00 25.36
C ALA A 546 30.08 -2.03 26.47
N GLY A 547 29.35 -0.93 26.67
CA GLY A 547 29.60 0.01 27.77
C GLY A 547 29.52 -0.66 29.15
N SER A 548 28.50 -1.51 29.37
CA SER A 548 28.36 -2.25 30.64
C SER A 548 29.46 -3.31 30.85
N VAL A 549 29.89 -3.99 29.78
CA VAL A 549 30.97 -5.00 29.83
C VAL A 549 32.30 -4.31 30.12
N TYR A 550 32.54 -3.13 29.55
CA TYR A 550 33.72 -2.32 29.87
C TYR A 550 33.79 -1.99 31.38
N LEU A 551 32.68 -1.57 32.00
CA LEU A 551 32.64 -1.30 33.45
C LEU A 551 32.99 -2.52 34.29
N VAL A 552 32.51 -3.68 33.89
CA VAL A 552 32.85 -4.95 34.55
C VAL A 552 34.34 -5.23 34.50
N ILE A 553 34.94 -5.13 33.31
CA ILE A 553 36.37 -5.41 33.12
C ILE A 553 37.20 -4.43 33.95
N LYS A 554 36.82 -3.15 33.94
CA LYS A 554 37.47 -2.10 34.75
C LYS A 554 37.39 -2.42 36.24
N ASN A 555 36.23 -2.81 36.74
CA ASN A 555 36.03 -3.15 38.15
C ASN A 555 36.73 -4.46 38.56
N ASP A 556 36.78 -5.47 37.70
CA ASP A 556 37.50 -6.73 37.97
C ASP A 556 39.02 -6.52 38.00
N ARG A 557 39.56 -5.74 37.06
CA ARG A 557 40.99 -5.37 37.04
C ARG A 557 41.39 -4.61 38.30
N TRP A 558 40.56 -3.65 38.73
CA TRP A 558 40.82 -2.89 39.95
C TRP A 558 40.87 -3.80 41.19
N ARG A 559 39.97 -4.79 41.28
CA ARG A 559 40.00 -5.81 42.35
C ARG A 559 41.29 -6.65 42.29
N ARG A 560 41.69 -7.12 41.11
CA ARG A 560 42.93 -7.91 40.97
C ARG A 560 44.17 -7.12 41.35
N SER A 561 44.26 -5.84 40.95
CA SER A 561 45.39 -4.98 41.31
C SER A 561 45.47 -4.69 42.80
N GLN A 562 44.33 -4.57 43.50
CA GLN A 562 44.31 -4.41 44.96
C GLN A 562 44.78 -5.68 45.68
N PHE A 563 44.37 -6.86 45.19
CA PHE A 563 44.85 -8.14 45.74
C PHE A 563 46.35 -8.35 45.54
N SER A 564 46.92 -7.96 44.39
CA SER A 564 48.37 -8.05 44.18
C SER A 564 49.18 -7.02 44.97
N LEU A 565 48.59 -5.87 45.33
CA LEU A 565 49.19 -4.89 46.25
C LEU A 565 49.08 -5.27 47.74
N LEU A 566 48.14 -6.15 48.11
CA LEU A 566 47.99 -6.71 49.45
C LEU A 566 48.81 -8.00 49.68
N LEU A 567 49.37 -8.57 48.61
CA LEU A 567 50.25 -9.75 48.62
C LEU A 567 51.75 -9.39 48.48
N ILE A 568 52.06 -8.08 48.41
CA ILE A 568 53.40 -7.49 48.55
C ILE A 568 53.40 -6.78 49.91
#